data_AF-A0A925XLN6-F1
#
_entry.id   AF-A0A925XLN6-F1
#
_cell.length_a   1.000
_cell.length_b   1.000
_cell.length_c   1.000
_cell.angle_alpha   90.00
_cell.angle_beta   90.00
_cell.angle_gamma   90.00
#
_symmetry.space_group_name_H-M   'P 1'
#
loop_
_entity.id
_entity.type
_entity.pdbx_description
1 polymer ?
#
loop_
_entity_poly.entity_id
_entity_poly.type
_entity_poly.pdbx_seq_one_letter_code
_entity_poly.pdbx_strand_id
1 'polypeptide(L)'
;GSYHNLFGQPNEAQVVIDNDGRYHVTKLVHGSRIQDMMQFARYDKAQLVESYRKQLAARVEAGSLTQETADQLAAEYEAGAARGTYLE
;
A
#
# COMPACT_ATOMS: atom_id res chain seq x y z
N GLY A 1 6.02 -16.22 -8.02
CA GLY A 1 7.22 -15.48 -7.59
C GLY A 1 7.35 -15.56 -6.09
N SER A 2 8.56 -15.36 -5.57
CA SER A 2 8.89 -15.46 -4.13
C SER A 2 8.54 -14.22 -3.30
N TYR A 3 7.93 -13.19 -3.90
CA TYR A 3 7.59 -11.90 -3.26
C TYR A 3 8.76 -11.32 -2.45
N HIS A 4 9.97 -11.36 -3.01
CA HIS A 4 11.15 -10.78 -2.36
C HIS A 4 10.88 -9.31 -2.03
N ASN A 5 11.22 -8.90 -0.80
CA ASN A 5 10.93 -7.57 -0.26
C ASN A 5 9.44 -7.19 -0.28
N LEU A 6 8.54 -8.18 -0.30
CA LEU A 6 7.09 -7.97 -0.37
C LEU A 6 6.66 -7.21 -1.64
N PHE A 7 7.45 -7.26 -2.71
CA PHE A 7 6.97 -6.87 -4.03
C PHE A 7 5.98 -7.92 -4.51
N GLY A 8 4.70 -7.54 -4.50
CA GLY A 8 3.60 -8.42 -4.88
C GLY A 8 3.45 -8.54 -6.39
N GLN A 9 2.25 -8.90 -6.85
CA GLN A 9 1.98 -9.01 -8.28
C GLN A 9 2.05 -7.63 -8.95
N PRO A 10 2.64 -7.50 -10.15
CA PRO A 10 2.54 -6.29 -10.94
C PRO A 10 1.13 -6.15 -11.55
N ASN A 11 0.84 -4.99 -12.14
CA ASN A 11 -0.36 -4.85 -12.97
C ASN A 11 -0.23 -5.71 -14.23
N GLU A 12 -1.30 -6.41 -14.60
CA GLU A 12 -1.36 -7.20 -15.83
C GLU A 12 -2.47 -6.69 -16.73
N ALA A 13 -2.21 -6.61 -18.03
CA ALA A 13 -3.19 -6.24 -19.04
C ALA A 13 -3.24 -7.29 -20.14
N GLN A 14 -4.44 -7.75 -20.45
CA GLN A 14 -4.68 -8.57 -21.64
C GLN A 14 -4.96 -7.65 -22.82
N VAL A 15 -4.15 -7.76 -23.86
CA VAL A 15 -4.29 -7.00 -25.10
C VAL A 15 -4.64 -7.96 -26.23
N VAL A 16 -5.73 -7.66 -26.95
CA VAL A 16 -6.18 -8.40 -28.13
C VAL A 16 -6.06 -7.50 -29.35
N ILE A 17 -5.54 -8.03 -30.45
CA ILE A 17 -5.45 -7.31 -31.73
C ILE A 17 -6.50 -7.92 -32.66
N ASP A 18 -7.36 -7.08 -33.22
CA ASP A 18 -8.39 -7.50 -34.17
C ASP A 18 -7.84 -7.66 -35.59
N ASN A 19 -8.69 -8.14 -36.51
CA ASN A 19 -8.33 -8.39 -37.90
C ASN A 19 -7.98 -7.10 -38.68
N ASP A 20 -8.40 -5.93 -38.20
CA ASP A 20 -8.07 -4.63 -38.79
C ASP A 20 -6.77 -4.05 -38.20
N GLY A 21 -6.09 -4.79 -37.32
CA GLY A 21 -4.86 -4.40 -36.67
C GLY A 21 -5.05 -3.44 -35.47
N ARG A 22 -6.28 -3.21 -35.02
CA ARG A 22 -6.55 -2.38 -33.83
C ARG A 22 -6.37 -3.20 -32.56
N TYR A 23 -5.71 -2.61 -31.56
CA TYR A 23 -5.56 -3.23 -30.26
C TYR A 23 -6.72 -2.85 -29.32
N HIS A 24 -7.07 -3.78 -28.44
CA HIS A 24 -8.09 -3.63 -27.42
C HIS A 24 -7.56 -4.18 -26.09
N VAL A 25 -7.65 -3.41 -25.01
CA VAL A 25 -7.36 -3.93 -23.67
C VAL A 25 -8.63 -4.59 -23.15
N THR A 26 -8.68 -5.92 -23.15
CA THR A 26 -9.90 -6.68 -22.81
C THR A 26 -10.01 -6.99 -21.33
N LYS A 27 -8.90 -6.97 -20.60
CA LYS A 27 -8.86 -7.22 -19.17
C LYS A 27 -7.70 -6.48 -18.53
N LEU A 28 -7.96 -5.83 -17.40
CA LEU A 28 -6.93 -5.38 -16.47
C LEU A 28 -7.04 -6.17 -15.17
N VAL A 29 -5.90 -6.61 -14.67
CA VAL A 29 -5.73 -7.19 -13.34
C VAL A 29 -4.80 -6.27 -12.57
N HIS A 30 -5.31 -5.71 -11.48
CA HIS A 30 -4.51 -4.82 -10.64
C HIS A 30 -3.46 -5.61 -9.86
N GLY A 31 -2.28 -5.02 -9.76
CA GLY A 31 -1.20 -5.53 -8.93
C GLY A 31 -1.52 -5.47 -7.44
N SER A 32 -0.66 -6.08 -6.64
CA SER A 32 -0.80 -6.10 -5.20
C SER A 32 -0.56 -4.73 -4.57
N ARG A 33 -1.31 -4.43 -3.52
CA ARG A 33 -1.09 -3.28 -2.64
C ARG A 33 -0.26 -3.68 -1.44
N ILE A 34 0.34 -2.70 -0.77
CA ILE A 34 1.11 -2.93 0.46
C ILE A 34 0.27 -3.67 1.50
N GLN A 35 -1.00 -3.29 1.71
CA GLN A 35 -1.90 -3.98 2.63
C GLN A 35 -2.14 -5.46 2.28
N ASP A 36 -2.17 -5.81 0.99
CA ASP A 36 -2.37 -7.20 0.55
C ASP A 36 -1.13 -8.04 0.93
N MET A 37 0.06 -7.44 0.86
CA MET A 37 1.32 -8.08 1.27
C MET A 37 1.52 -8.11 2.79
N MET A 38 1.02 -7.11 3.52
CA MET A 38 1.00 -7.14 4.99
C MET A 38 0.11 -8.29 5.49
N GLN A 39 -1.06 -8.47 4.89
CA GLN A 39 -1.95 -9.59 5.21
C GLN A 39 -1.31 -10.94 4.86
N PHE A 40 -0.64 -11.03 3.70
CA PHE A 40 0.15 -12.22 3.33
C PHE A 40 1.21 -12.56 4.38
N ALA A 41 1.91 -11.55 4.91
CA ALA A 41 2.88 -11.67 6.00
C ALA A 41 2.25 -11.86 7.40
N ARG A 42 0.93 -12.05 7.48
CA ARG A 42 0.15 -12.29 8.72
C ARG A 42 0.12 -11.10 9.68
N TYR A 43 0.34 -9.89 9.19
CA TYR A 43 0.09 -8.68 9.96
C TYR A 43 -1.38 -8.26 9.91
N ASP A 44 -1.87 -7.78 11.04
CA ASP A 44 -3.18 -7.14 11.13
C ASP A 44 -3.03 -5.62 10.93
N LYS A 45 -3.76 -5.08 9.96
CA LYS A 45 -3.70 -3.65 9.61
C LYS A 45 -4.10 -2.75 10.78
N ALA A 46 -5.14 -3.12 11.53
CA ALA A 46 -5.61 -2.30 12.65
C ALA A 46 -4.57 -2.28 13.77
N GLN A 47 -3.91 -3.41 14.04
CA GLN A 47 -2.82 -3.47 15.02
C GLN A 47 -1.61 -2.62 14.61
N LEU A 48 -1.23 -2.63 13.33
CA LEU A 48 -0.13 -1.80 12.83
C LEU A 48 -0.42 -0.30 12.99
N VAL A 49 -1.61 0.12 12.58
CA VAL A 49 -2.05 1.52 12.70
C VAL A 49 -2.11 1.96 14.16
N GLU A 50 -2.68 1.13 15.03
CA GLU A 50 -2.78 1.41 16.46
C GLU A 50 -1.41 1.50 17.12
N SER A 51 -0.49 0.58 16.79
CA SER A 51 0.90 0.61 17.27
C SER A 51 1.62 1.89 16.85
N TYR A 52 1.41 2.33 15.60
CA TYR A 52 2.01 3.56 15.09
C TYR A 52 1.45 4.81 15.79
N ARG A 53 0.12 4.88 15.99
CA ARG A 53 -0.53 5.97 16.73
C ARG A 53 -0.01 6.08 18.16
N LYS A 54 0.20 4.97 18.86
CA LYS A 54 0.81 4.96 20.21
C LYS A 54 2.22 5.53 20.22
N GLN A 55 3.05 5.20 19.23
CA GLN A 55 4.39 5.74 19.11
C GLN A 55 4.39 7.25 18.84
N LEU A 56 3.43 7.74 18.05
CA LEU A 56 3.27 9.17 17.80
C LEU A 56 2.80 9.90 19.07
N ALA A 57 1.82 9.36 19.79
CA ALA A 57 1.32 9.91 21.04
C ALA A 57 2.45 10.09 22.09
N ALA A 58 3.32 9.08 22.24
CA ALA A 58 4.47 9.17 23.14
C ALA A 58 5.44 10.31 22.76
N ARG A 59 5.61 10.59 21.46
CA ARG A 59 6.45 11.70 20.98
C ARG A 59 5.81 13.07 21.17
N VAL A 60 4.48 13.13 21.10
CA VAL A 60 3.70 14.33 21.42
C VAL A 60 3.82 14.66 22.91
N GLU A 61 3.64 13.66 23.77
CA GLU A 61 3.83 13.82 25.23
C GLU A 61 5.25 14.27 25.59
N ALA A 62 6.27 13.76 24.88
CA ALA A 62 7.65 14.18 25.05
C ALA A 62 7.96 15.59 24.48
N GLY A 63 7.00 16.27 23.86
CA GLY A 63 7.17 17.61 23.27
C GLY A 63 8.02 17.63 21.99
N SER A 64 8.37 16.47 21.45
CA SER A 64 9.19 16.32 20.23
C SER A 64 8.38 16.37 18.93
N LEU A 65 7.05 16.31 19.04
CA LEU A 65 6.10 16.29 17.93
C LEU A 65 4.86 17.08 18.34
N THR A 66 4.22 17.79 17.40
CA THR A 66 2.92 18.42 17.66
C THR A 66 1.80 17.42 17.42
N GLN A 67 0.63 17.63 18.05
CA GLN A 67 -0.54 16.78 17.80
C GLN A 67 -0.97 16.83 16.32
N GLU A 68 -0.95 18.01 15.71
CA GLU A 68 -1.29 18.19 14.29
C GLU A 68 -0.37 17.37 13.37
N THR A 69 0.95 17.41 13.61
CA THR A 69 1.90 16.60 12.83
C THR A 69 1.71 15.10 13.07
N ALA A 70 1.39 14.69 14.31
CA ALA A 70 1.08 13.29 14.60
C ALA A 70 -0.15 12.80 13.83
N ASP A 71 -1.22 13.59 13.78
CA ASP A 71 -2.45 13.24 13.07
C ASP A 71 -2.19 13.13 11.55
N GLN A 72 -1.40 14.05 11.00
CA GLN A 72 -0.98 13.99 9.60
C GLN A 72 -0.18 12.71 9.31
N LEU A 73 0.83 12.38 10.12
CA LEU A 73 1.65 11.19 9.95
C LEU A 73 0.82 9.90 10.01
N ALA A 74 -0.14 9.82 10.94
CA ALA A 74 -1.04 8.68 11.04
C ALA A 74 -1.90 8.52 9.78
N ALA A 75 -2.45 9.63 9.25
CA ALA A 75 -3.22 9.61 8.02
C ALA A 75 -2.38 9.19 6.80
N GLU A 76 -1.13 9.68 6.70
CA GLU A 76 -0.20 9.30 5.64
C GLU A 76 0.17 7.81 5.71
N TYR A 77 0.39 7.27 6.91
CA TYR A 77 0.67 5.84 7.11
C TYR A 77 -0.49 4.96 6.66
N GLU A 78 -1.73 5.32 7.03
CA GLU A 78 -2.93 4.60 6.61
C GLU A 78 -3.17 4.66 5.10
N ALA A 79 -2.98 5.84 4.50
CA ALA A 79 -3.09 6.04 3.05
C ALA A 79 -2.01 5.27 2.29
N GLY A 80 -0.79 5.21 2.83
CA GLY A 80 0.34 4.48 2.27
C GLY A 80 0.06 2.99 2.11
N ALA A 81 -0.65 2.37 3.07
CA ALA A 81 -1.01 0.95 3.00
C ALA A 81 -1.87 0.58 1.78
N ALA A 82 -2.63 1.54 1.22
CA ALA A 82 -3.45 1.32 0.03
C ALA A 82 -2.66 1.42 -1.29
N ARG A 83 -1.43 1.92 -1.27
CA ARG A 83 -0.59 2.08 -2.46
C ARG A 83 -0.09 0.73 -2.99
N GLY A 84 0.33 0.72 -4.26
CA GLY A 84 0.98 -0.44 -4.88
C GLY A 84 2.28 -0.79 -4.16
N THR A 85 2.74 -2.03 -4.34
CA THR A 85 4.02 -2.48 -3.74
C THR A 85 5.24 -1.92 -4.46
N TYR A 86 5.07 -1.31 -5.64
CA TYR A 86 6.14 -0.76 -6.45
C TYR A 86 6.29 0.75 -6.22
N LEU A 87 7.47 1.28 -6.57
CA LEU A 87 7.79 2.71 -6.49
C LEU A 87 6.98 3.51 -7.52
N GLU A 88 6.66 4.76 -7.20
CA GLU A 88 6.13 5.77 -8.12
C GLU A 88 7.25 6.57 -8.79
#